data_AF-A0A940AIQ3-F1
#
_entry.id   AF-A0A940AIQ3-F1
#
_cell.length_a   1.000
_cell.length_b   1.000
_cell.length_c   1.000
_cell.angle_alpha   90.00
_cell.angle_beta   90.00
_cell.angle_gamma   90.00
#
_symmetry.space_group_name_H-M   'P 1'
#
loop_
_entity.id
_entity.type
_entity.pdbx_description
1 polymer ?
#
loop_
_entity_poly.entity_id
_entity_poly.type
_entity_poly.pdbx_seq_one_letter_code
_entity_poly.pdbx_strand_id
1 'polypeptide(L)'
;MKSLHLAATAAAAIIAMCQSGCSSFGHGSRPEIVANYTRQPIVLDGKLDEIAWQKTPAYFLVHARKQYENAHPETQKFFRKGVAEPGKVKLLWDDKYLYIGVEFEDLDIVAE
;
A
#
# COMPACT_ATOMS: atom_id res chain seq x y z
N MET A 1 17.22 58.42 8.12
CA MET A 1 16.27 57.33 8.48
C MET A 1 15.36 56.95 7.29
N LYS A 2 15.93 56.53 6.14
CA LYS A 2 15.15 56.01 4.99
C LYS A 2 15.73 54.73 4.37
N SER A 3 16.90 54.28 4.80
CA SER A 3 17.57 53.09 4.24
C SER A 3 17.25 51.77 4.96
N LEU A 4 16.64 51.82 6.16
CA LEU A 4 16.40 50.62 6.98
C LEU A 4 15.11 49.87 6.63
N HIS A 5 14.14 50.54 5.98
CA HIS A 5 12.87 49.91 5.60
C HIS A 5 12.91 49.18 4.25
N LEU A 6 13.93 49.43 3.42
CA LEU A 6 14.03 48.81 2.09
C LEU A 6 14.67 47.41 2.13
N ALA A 7 15.50 47.12 3.13
CA ALA A 7 16.14 45.81 3.29
C ALA A 7 15.21 44.75 3.90
N ALA A 8 14.24 45.16 4.72
CA ALA A 8 13.34 44.25 5.42
C ALA A 8 12.25 43.64 4.51
N THR A 9 11.85 44.33 3.45
CA THR A 9 10.84 43.85 2.50
C THR A 9 11.42 42.91 1.42
N ALA A 10 12.71 43.02 1.09
CA ALA A 10 13.34 42.14 0.11
C ALA A 10 13.62 40.72 0.65
N ALA A 11 13.92 40.58 1.94
CA ALA A 11 14.23 39.28 2.55
C ALA A 11 12.99 38.39 2.75
N ALA A 12 11.81 38.97 2.95
CA ALA A 12 10.56 38.22 3.18
C ALA A 12 10.03 37.52 1.91
N ALA A 13 10.32 38.06 0.72
CA ALA A 13 9.85 37.49 -0.55
C ALA A 13 10.62 36.20 -0.94
N ILE A 14 11.89 36.07 -0.55
CA ILE A 14 12.74 34.93 -0.92
C ILE A 14 12.36 33.68 -0.11
N ILE A 15 11.99 33.85 1.16
CA ILE A 15 11.61 32.72 2.04
C ILE A 15 10.25 32.13 1.62
N ALA A 16 9.34 32.94 1.06
CA ALA A 16 8.04 32.49 0.58
C ALA A 16 8.10 31.65 -0.72
N MET A 17 9.17 31.79 -1.53
CA MET A 17 9.30 31.04 -2.79
C MET A 17 9.93 29.64 -2.62
N CYS A 18 10.55 29.34 -1.48
CA CYS A 18 11.17 28.03 -1.24
C CYS A 18 10.18 26.95 -0.76
N GLN A 19 8.97 27.30 -0.35
CA GLN A 19 7.98 26.36 0.19
C GLN A 19 7.11 25.69 -0.91
N SER A 20 7.14 26.20 -2.15
CA SER A 20 6.24 25.75 -3.23
C SER A 20 6.79 24.61 -4.10
N GLY A 21 8.00 24.11 -3.81
CA GLY A 21 8.69 23.12 -4.65
C GLY A 21 8.36 21.65 -4.36
N CYS A 22 7.75 21.34 -3.21
CA CYS A 22 7.49 19.94 -2.83
C CYS A 22 6.18 19.37 -3.39
N SER A 23 5.25 20.22 -3.84
CA SER A 23 3.91 19.80 -4.29
C SER A 23 3.90 19.25 -5.72
N SER A 24 4.99 19.44 -6.48
CA SER A 24 5.03 19.18 -7.94
C SER A 24 5.63 17.82 -8.32
N PHE A 25 6.09 17.02 -7.36
CA PHE A 25 6.46 15.63 -7.63
C PHE A 25 5.21 14.75 -7.58
N GLY A 26 4.39 14.87 -8.63
CA GLY A 26 3.36 13.90 -8.97
C GLY A 26 4.02 12.54 -9.22
N HIS A 27 4.31 11.81 -8.15
CA HIS A 27 4.54 10.38 -8.24
C HIS A 27 3.24 9.80 -8.78
N GLY A 28 3.31 9.10 -9.92
CA GLY A 28 2.15 8.35 -10.43
C GLY A 28 1.53 7.57 -9.28
N SER A 29 0.22 7.71 -9.07
CA SER A 29 -0.45 7.22 -7.88
C SER A 29 -0.19 5.72 -7.75
N ARG A 30 0.68 5.35 -6.81
CA ARG A 30 0.87 3.95 -6.45
C ARG A 30 -0.49 3.43 -5.96
N PRO A 31 -0.84 2.18 -6.24
CA PRO A 31 -2.04 1.59 -5.66
C PRO A 31 -2.01 1.77 -4.15
N GLU A 32 -3.05 2.40 -3.61
CA GLU A 32 -3.21 2.59 -2.19
C GLU A 32 -3.92 1.37 -1.60
N ILE A 33 -3.39 0.86 -0.48
CA ILE A 33 -4.00 -0.20 0.31
C ILE A 33 -4.52 0.46 1.59
N VAL A 34 -5.82 0.31 1.85
CA VAL A 34 -6.50 0.90 3.00
C VAL A 34 -6.75 -0.19 4.03
N ALA A 35 -6.30 0.06 5.26
CA ALA A 35 -6.70 -0.72 6.42
C ALA A 35 -7.91 -0.06 7.08
N ASN A 36 -9.03 -0.79 7.17
CA ASN A 36 -10.25 -0.25 7.76
C ASN A 36 -10.22 -0.35 9.29
N TYR A 37 -10.59 0.72 9.98
CA TYR A 37 -10.70 0.69 11.44
C TYR A 37 -11.90 -0.15 11.90
N THR A 38 -11.75 -0.91 12.98
CA THR A 38 -12.84 -1.62 13.66
C THR A 38 -12.78 -1.42 15.17
N ARG A 39 -13.95 -1.26 15.80
CA ARG A 39 -14.10 -1.35 17.27
C ARG A 39 -14.51 -2.74 17.75
N GLN A 40 -14.94 -3.59 16.83
CA GLN A 40 -15.31 -4.96 17.13
C GLN A 40 -14.02 -5.78 17.26
N PRO A 41 -13.84 -6.52 18.38
CA PRO A 41 -12.69 -7.40 18.54
C PRO A 41 -12.64 -8.42 17.40
N ILE A 42 -11.45 -8.65 16.85
CA ILE A 42 -11.20 -9.70 15.86
C ILE A 42 -10.70 -10.95 16.58
N VAL A 43 -11.28 -12.11 16.25
CA VAL A 43 -10.82 -13.39 16.77
C VAL A 43 -9.80 -13.99 15.81
N LEU A 44 -8.65 -14.40 16.32
CA LEU A 44 -7.59 -15.02 15.50
C LEU A 44 -7.78 -16.54 15.44
N ASP A 45 -8.85 -17.01 14.81
CA ASP A 45 -9.17 -18.44 14.65
C ASP A 45 -8.97 -18.97 13.21
N GLY A 46 -8.45 -18.11 12.31
CA GLY A 46 -8.23 -18.44 10.90
C GLY A 46 -9.47 -18.26 10.02
N LYS A 47 -10.60 -17.83 10.56
CA LYS A 47 -11.78 -17.46 9.79
C LYS A 47 -11.80 -15.96 9.53
N LEU A 48 -12.44 -15.58 8.43
CA LEU A 48 -12.64 -14.17 8.03
C LEU A 48 -14.15 -13.85 7.98
N ASP A 49 -14.93 -14.38 8.91
CA ASP A 49 -16.39 -14.35 8.89
C ASP A 49 -17.01 -13.19 9.68
N GLU A 50 -16.21 -12.45 10.46
CA GLU A 50 -16.68 -11.25 11.16
C GLU A 50 -17.12 -10.15 10.19
N ILE A 51 -18.12 -9.36 10.62
CA ILE A 51 -18.72 -8.27 9.82
C ILE A 51 -17.64 -7.27 9.35
N ALA A 52 -16.62 -7.02 10.17
CA ALA A 52 -15.51 -6.14 9.81
C ALA A 52 -14.72 -6.68 8.59
N TRP A 53 -14.46 -7.99 8.52
CA TRP A 53 -13.81 -8.61 7.36
C TRP A 53 -14.70 -8.58 6.12
N GLN A 54 -16.00 -8.82 6.28
CA GLN A 54 -16.94 -8.83 5.15
C GLN A 54 -17.06 -7.47 4.47
N LYS A 55 -16.94 -6.37 5.22
CA LYS A 55 -17.01 -5.00 4.71
C LYS A 55 -15.68 -4.45 4.19
N THR A 56 -14.57 -5.11 4.47
CA THR A 56 -13.23 -4.62 4.13
C THR A 56 -12.85 -5.01 2.70
N PRO A 57 -12.31 -4.06 1.89
CA PRO A 57 -11.84 -4.35 0.55
C PRO A 57 -10.83 -5.51 0.54
N ALA A 58 -10.98 -6.39 -0.45
CA ALA A 58 -9.99 -7.42 -0.74
C ALA A 58 -9.04 -6.93 -1.83
N TYR A 59 -7.74 -7.10 -1.60
CA TYR A 59 -6.68 -6.79 -2.53
C TYR A 59 -6.09 -8.09 -3.07
N PHE A 60 -6.19 -8.31 -4.37
CA PHE A 60 -5.60 -9.50 -5.01
C PHE A 60 -4.09 -9.35 -5.10
N LEU A 61 -3.38 -10.39 -4.70
CA LEU A 61 -1.93 -10.45 -4.76
C LEU A 61 -1.48 -10.55 -6.21
N VAL A 62 -0.48 -9.75 -6.55
CA VAL A 62 0.19 -9.76 -7.86
C VAL A 62 1.68 -9.87 -7.66
N HIS A 63 2.40 -10.29 -8.69
CA HIS A 63 3.86 -10.32 -8.64
C HIS A 63 4.42 -8.91 -8.44
N ALA A 64 5.54 -8.83 -7.72
CA ALA A 64 6.36 -7.63 -7.75
C ALA A 64 6.78 -7.34 -9.20
N ARG A 65 6.86 -6.05 -9.55
CA ARG A 65 7.10 -5.58 -10.93
C ARG A 65 8.32 -6.24 -11.61
N LYS A 66 9.32 -6.61 -10.83
CA LYS A 66 10.61 -7.17 -11.28
C LYS A 66 10.88 -8.60 -10.76
N GLN A 67 9.86 -9.26 -10.21
CA GLN A 67 9.99 -10.57 -9.52
C GLN A 67 10.80 -11.60 -10.32
N TYR A 68 10.56 -11.68 -11.64
CA TYR A 68 11.16 -12.71 -12.51
C TYR A 68 12.09 -12.15 -13.58
N GLU A 69 12.53 -10.89 -13.50
CA GLU A 69 13.32 -10.27 -14.59
C GLU A 69 14.63 -11.01 -14.88
N ASN A 70 15.20 -11.67 -13.86
CA ASN A 70 16.44 -12.45 -13.95
C ASN A 70 16.20 -13.97 -13.78
N ALA A 71 14.95 -14.43 -13.83
CA ALA A 71 14.64 -15.85 -13.68
C ALA A 71 14.98 -16.64 -14.95
N HIS A 72 15.06 -17.97 -14.84
CA HIS A 72 15.22 -18.86 -15.99
C HIS A 72 14.08 -18.64 -17.03
N PRO A 73 14.32 -18.76 -18.36
CA PRO A 73 13.32 -18.48 -19.38
C PRO A 73 11.99 -19.24 -19.20
N GLU A 74 12.04 -20.51 -18.77
CA GLU A 74 10.82 -21.28 -18.51
C GLU A 74 10.01 -20.71 -17.32
N THR A 75 10.67 -20.22 -16.27
CA THR A 75 10.00 -19.55 -15.13
C THR A 75 9.34 -18.25 -15.58
N GLN A 76 10.05 -17.43 -16.37
CA GLN A 76 9.48 -16.20 -16.94
C GLN A 76 8.25 -16.51 -17.80
N LYS A 77 8.34 -17.55 -18.64
CA LYS A 77 7.27 -18.00 -19.53
C LYS A 77 6.06 -18.54 -18.76
N PHE A 78 6.30 -19.24 -17.65
CA PHE A 78 5.25 -19.76 -16.76
C PHE A 78 4.45 -18.61 -16.11
N PHE A 79 5.13 -17.66 -15.47
CA PHE A 79 4.50 -16.55 -14.76
C PHE A 79 4.15 -15.33 -15.64
N ARG A 80 4.31 -15.42 -16.96
CA ARG A 80 4.05 -14.28 -17.89
C ARG A 80 2.63 -13.72 -17.83
N LYS A 81 1.67 -14.52 -17.37
CA LYS A 81 0.25 -14.14 -17.26
C LYS A 81 -0.14 -13.65 -15.85
N GLY A 82 0.80 -13.56 -14.91
CA GLY A 82 0.54 -13.20 -13.53
C GLY A 82 0.76 -14.36 -12.56
N VAL A 83 0.21 -14.23 -11.35
CA VAL A 83 0.25 -15.27 -10.31
C VAL A 83 -0.66 -16.40 -10.79
N ALA A 84 -0.18 -17.65 -10.74
CA ALA A 84 -0.97 -18.81 -11.17
C ALA A 84 -2.20 -19.01 -10.28
N GLU A 85 -2.01 -18.87 -8.98
CA GLU A 85 -3.03 -19.03 -7.94
C GLU A 85 -3.03 -17.77 -7.06
N PRO A 86 -3.70 -16.68 -7.51
CA PRO A 86 -3.64 -15.40 -6.80
C PRO A 86 -4.43 -15.47 -5.50
N GLY A 87 -3.73 -15.35 -4.38
CA GLY A 87 -4.36 -15.06 -3.08
C GLY A 87 -4.93 -13.65 -3.01
N LYS A 88 -5.72 -13.40 -1.97
CA LYS A 88 -6.24 -12.07 -1.61
C LYS A 88 -5.92 -11.73 -0.17
N VAL A 89 -5.76 -10.44 0.09
CA VAL A 89 -5.43 -9.86 1.39
C VAL A 89 -6.47 -8.82 1.79
N LYS A 90 -6.84 -8.81 3.06
CA LYS A 90 -7.68 -7.78 3.70
C LYS A 90 -6.94 -7.21 4.91
N LEU A 91 -7.09 -5.91 5.15
CA LEU A 91 -6.43 -5.23 6.26
C LEU A 91 -7.46 -4.52 7.14
N LEU A 92 -7.37 -4.78 8.44
CA LEU A 92 -8.12 -4.11 9.49
C LEU A 92 -7.15 -3.55 10.53
N TRP A 93 -7.58 -2.55 11.28
CA TRP A 93 -6.83 -2.12 12.46
C TRP A 93 -7.77 -1.67 13.58
N ASP A 94 -7.26 -1.69 14.81
CA ASP A 94 -7.89 -1.07 15.98
C ASP A 94 -6.85 -0.27 16.78
N ASP A 95 -7.22 0.23 17.96
CA ASP A 95 -6.33 1.08 18.76
C ASP A 95 -5.02 0.39 19.22
N LYS A 96 -4.90 -0.93 19.06
CA LYS A 96 -3.77 -1.73 19.53
C LYS A 96 -3.08 -2.55 18.43
N TYR A 97 -3.83 -2.98 17.41
CA TYR A 97 -3.36 -3.98 16.47
C TYR A 97 -3.66 -3.62 15.01
N LEU A 98 -2.76 -4.08 14.14
CA LEU A 98 -3.01 -4.24 12.70
C LEU A 98 -3.32 -5.72 12.47
N TYR A 99 -4.46 -6.00 11.84
CA TYR A 99 -4.90 -7.34 11.47
C TYR A 99 -4.74 -7.54 9.98
N ILE A 100 -4.21 -8.70 9.59
CA ILE A 100 -3.99 -9.09 8.20
C ILE A 100 -4.68 -10.42 7.96
N GLY A 101 -5.74 -10.39 7.15
CA GLY A 101 -6.41 -11.59 6.67
C GLY A 101 -5.86 -11.97 5.29
N VAL A 102 -5.46 -13.23 5.11
CA VAL A 102 -4.95 -13.76 3.85
C VAL A 102 -5.74 -15.02 3.49
N GLU A 103 -6.21 -15.10 2.25
CA GLU A 103 -6.87 -16.27 1.71
C GLU A 103 -6.22 -16.60 0.36
N PHE A 104 -5.77 -17.84 0.17
CA PHE A 104 -5.23 -18.33 -1.09
C PHE A 104 -5.62 -19.79 -1.28
N GLU A 105 -5.70 -20.18 -2.54
CA GLU A 105 -5.83 -21.57 -2.96
C GLU A 105 -4.43 -22.04 -3.38
N ASP A 106 -4.07 -23.27 -3.04
CA ASP A 106 -2.81 -23.89 -3.45
C ASP A 106 -3.15 -25.33 -3.82
N LEU A 107 -3.09 -25.63 -5.13
CA LEU A 107 -3.47 -26.95 -5.65
C LEU A 107 -2.39 -28.00 -5.40
N ASP A 108 -1.18 -27.58 -5.04
CA ASP A 108 -0.06 -28.48 -4.76
C ASP A 108 -0.08 -28.96 -3.28
N ILE A 109 -0.90 -28.33 -2.42
CA ILE A 109 -1.12 -28.80 -1.05
C ILE A 109 -2.09 -29.99 -1.06
N VAL A 110 -1.56 -31.17 -0.76
CA VAL A 110 -2.33 -32.39 -0.48
C VAL A 110 -2.28 -32.71 1.01
N ALA A 111 -3.41 -33.13 1.58
CA ALA A 111 -3.45 -33.73 2.92
C ALA A 111 -3.24 -35.24 2.77
N GLU A 112 -2.06 -35.71 3.14
CA GLU A 112 -1.71 -37.14 3.22
C GLU A 112 -1.95 -37.71 4.62
#